data_AF-A0A8S9X382-F1
#
_entry.id   AF-A0A8S9X382-F1
#
_cell.length_a   1.000
_cell.length_b   1.000
_cell.length_c   1.000
_cell.angle_alpha   90.00
_cell.angle_beta   90.00
_cell.angle_gamma   90.00
#
_symmetry.space_group_name_H-M   'P 1'
#
loop_
_entity.id
_entity.type
_entity.pdbx_description
1 polymer ?
#
loop_
_entity_poly.entity_id
_entity_poly.type
_entity_poly.pdbx_seq_one_letter_code
_entity_poly.pdbx_strand_id
1 'polypeptide(L)'
;MEFRNPRPGYREENSYWVGATDRRIEGDFQWTDSLPFTYTNWYEGQGEMNKQPNDDGLSAQDCLELRRKYSRSPPHPPSISESFKWNDRNCDQPNYYICQRLASGGRTNLYFSIIHSSSTSISMESEPTERINTCLRS
;
A
#
# COMPACT_ATOMS: atom_id res chain seq x y z
N MET A 1 -26.36 13.49 -4.92
CA MET A 1 -24.99 13.53 -5.45
C MET A 1 -24.55 12.08 -5.65
N GLU A 2 -24.43 11.67 -6.90
CA GLU A 2 -24.13 10.30 -7.29
C GLU A 2 -22.71 10.27 -7.85
N PHE A 3 -21.79 9.55 -7.19
CA PHE A 3 -20.42 9.42 -7.65
C PHE A 3 -20.36 8.46 -8.84
N ARG A 4 -20.42 9.01 -10.06
CA ARG A 4 -20.06 8.27 -11.28
C ARG A 4 -18.53 8.18 -11.40
N ASN A 5 -17.97 7.16 -10.78
CA ASN A 5 -16.74 6.50 -11.22
C ASN A 5 -16.79 5.10 -10.62
N PRO A 6 -16.59 4.01 -11.38
CA PRO A 6 -16.61 2.69 -10.77
C PRO A 6 -15.50 2.71 -9.72
N ARG A 7 -15.86 2.35 -8.48
CA ARG A 7 -14.87 2.10 -7.43
C ARG A 7 -13.76 1.28 -8.09
N PRO A 8 -12.48 1.65 -7.96
CA PRO A 8 -11.42 0.71 -8.33
C PRO A 8 -11.79 -0.61 -7.66
N GLY A 9 -11.65 -1.74 -8.38
CA GLY A 9 -12.19 -3.05 -7.98
C GLY A 9 -11.54 -3.66 -6.73
N TYR A 10 -11.42 -2.87 -5.66
CA TYR A 10 -10.94 -3.24 -4.36
C TYR A 10 -11.84 -4.33 -3.81
N ARG A 11 -11.22 -5.36 -3.24
CA ARG A 11 -11.90 -6.44 -2.56
C ARG A 11 -11.42 -6.48 -1.12
N GLU A 12 -12.34 -6.77 -0.21
CA GLU A 12 -12.09 -6.69 1.23
C GLU A 12 -11.09 -7.76 1.70
N GLU A 13 -11.03 -8.87 0.97
CA GLU A 13 -10.13 -9.99 1.18
C GLU A 13 -8.71 -9.77 0.63
N ASN A 14 -8.52 -8.78 -0.23
CA ASN A 14 -7.24 -8.49 -0.87
C ASN A 14 -6.38 -7.56 -0.01
N SER A 15 -5.07 -7.68 -0.19
CA SER A 15 -4.09 -6.75 0.35
C SER A 15 -3.37 -6.02 -0.79
N TYR A 16 -2.99 -4.78 -0.55
CA TYR A 16 -2.52 -3.86 -1.58
C TYR A 16 -1.25 -3.15 -1.17
N TRP A 17 -0.21 -3.23 -1.99
CA TRP A 17 0.96 -2.38 -1.89
C TRP A 17 0.63 -0.95 -2.29
N VAL A 18 1.13 -0.01 -1.50
CA VAL A 18 1.24 1.41 -1.85
C VAL A 18 2.69 1.83 -1.66
N GLY A 19 3.08 2.94 -2.30
CA GLY A 19 4.49 3.26 -2.51
C GLY A 19 5.25 3.82 -1.30
N ALA A 20 4.93 3.45 -0.06
CA ALA A 20 5.68 3.85 1.13
C ALA A 20 6.56 2.71 1.65
N THR A 21 7.75 3.07 2.12
CA THR A 21 8.76 2.15 2.66
C THR A 21 9.69 2.84 3.65
N ASP A 22 10.21 2.10 4.61
CA ASP A 22 11.23 2.52 5.57
C ASP A 22 12.56 1.76 5.40
N ARG A 23 12.76 1.04 4.29
CA ARG A 23 14.01 0.32 3.94
C ARG A 23 15.31 1.09 4.15
N ARG A 24 15.23 2.42 4.05
CA ARG A 24 16.40 3.29 4.21
C ARG A 24 16.75 3.48 5.69
N ILE A 25 15.75 3.67 6.53
CA ILE A 25 15.86 3.97 7.95
C ILE A 25 14.64 3.32 8.62
N GLU A 26 14.86 2.24 9.35
CA GLU A 26 13.82 1.51 10.08
C GLU A 26 12.92 2.45 10.90
N GLY A 27 11.61 2.30 10.77
CA GLY A 27 10.61 3.13 11.44
C GLY A 27 10.39 4.52 10.82
N ASP A 28 11.15 4.92 9.79
CA ASP A 28 11.00 6.18 9.04
C ASP A 28 10.43 5.92 7.64
N PHE A 29 9.11 5.73 7.58
CA PHE A 29 8.40 5.52 6.32
C PHE A 29 8.44 6.76 5.42
N GLN A 30 8.84 6.56 4.16
CA GLN A 30 8.90 7.59 3.13
C GLN A 30 8.13 7.14 1.89
N TRP A 31 7.43 8.08 1.24
CA TRP A 31 6.86 7.82 -0.08
C TRP A 31 7.96 7.77 -1.13
N THR A 32 7.89 6.79 -2.01
CA THR A 32 8.82 6.60 -3.14
C THR A 32 8.74 7.70 -4.19
N ASP A 33 7.67 8.51 -4.20
CA ASP A 33 7.56 9.72 -5.03
C ASP A 33 8.17 10.97 -4.36
N SER A 34 8.80 10.81 -3.19
CA SER A 34 9.43 11.87 -2.40
C SER A 34 8.46 12.95 -1.88
N LEU A 35 7.15 12.71 -1.93
CA LEU A 35 6.20 13.60 -1.27
C LEU A 35 6.33 13.48 0.26
N PRO A 36 5.98 14.53 1.03
CA PRO A 36 6.02 14.48 2.48
C PRO A 36 5.11 13.39 3.06
N PHE A 37 5.65 12.57 3.97
CA PHE A 37 4.91 11.54 4.70
C PHE A 37 4.18 12.15 5.91
N THR A 38 3.03 12.78 5.68
CA THR A 38 2.32 13.59 6.70
C THR A 38 1.01 12.99 7.19
N TYR A 39 0.47 12.00 6.50
CA TYR A 39 -0.75 11.28 6.88
C TYR A 39 -0.37 9.86 7.25
N THR A 40 -1.02 9.31 8.28
CA THR A 40 -0.87 7.91 8.66
C THR A 40 -2.20 7.27 8.99
N ASN A 41 -2.34 5.98 8.68
CA ASN A 41 -3.54 5.20 9.03
C ASN A 41 -3.19 3.76 9.44
N TRP A 42 -2.18 3.63 10.29
CA TRP A 42 -1.72 2.37 10.87
C TRP A 42 -2.84 1.59 11.54
N TYR A 43 -2.76 0.25 11.44
CA TYR A 43 -3.62 -0.60 12.21
C TYR A 43 -3.21 -0.55 13.69
N GLU A 44 -4.17 -0.20 14.54
CA GLU A 44 -3.94 -0.03 15.98
C GLU A 44 -3.74 -1.35 16.72
N GLY A 45 -3.92 -2.49 16.04
CA GLY A 45 -3.86 -3.80 16.66
C GLY A 45 -5.08 -4.12 17.51
N GLN A 46 -4.92 -5.10 18.40
CA GLN A 46 -5.86 -5.42 19.47
C GLN A 46 -5.10 -5.39 20.78
N GLY A 47 -4.96 -4.20 21.34
CA GLY A 47 -3.87 -3.93 22.28
C GLY A 47 -2.53 -3.99 21.53
N GLU A 48 -1.51 -4.58 22.14
CA GLU A 48 -0.18 -4.68 21.51
C GLU A 48 -0.09 -5.77 20.42
N MET A 49 -1.11 -6.62 20.27
CA MET A 49 -1.11 -7.64 19.22
C MET A 49 -1.39 -7.02 17.85
N ASN A 50 -0.51 -7.30 16.87
CA ASN A 50 -0.58 -6.85 15.49
C ASN A 50 -0.59 -5.31 15.31
N LYS A 51 -0.24 -4.53 16.33
CA LYS A 51 -0.15 -3.07 16.24
C LYS A 51 0.94 -2.65 15.25
N GLN A 52 0.67 -1.64 14.42
CA GLN A 52 1.52 -1.24 13.29
C GLN A 52 2.09 0.17 13.46
N PRO A 53 3.27 0.47 12.87
CA PRO A 53 4.21 -0.51 12.32
C PRO A 53 4.77 -1.41 13.43
N ASN A 54 4.89 -2.72 13.18
CA ASN A 54 5.42 -3.68 14.14
C ASN A 54 6.89 -3.97 13.84
N ASP A 55 7.74 -3.02 14.20
CA ASP A 55 9.17 -3.25 14.19
C ASP A 55 9.56 -3.98 15.49
N ASP A 56 9.80 -5.29 15.42
CA ASP A 56 10.41 -6.07 16.50
C ASP A 56 11.95 -5.98 16.50
N GLY A 57 12.53 -5.08 15.69
CA GLY A 57 13.96 -4.84 15.51
C GLY A 57 14.67 -5.90 14.64
N LEU A 58 13.94 -6.89 14.13
CA LEU A 58 14.46 -8.03 13.36
C LEU A 58 13.69 -8.25 12.05
N SER A 59 12.71 -7.40 11.81
CA SER A 59 11.66 -7.59 10.83
C SER A 59 12.10 -7.03 9.48
N ALA A 60 12.30 -7.91 8.48
CA ALA A 60 12.45 -7.51 7.07
C ALA A 60 11.10 -7.07 6.46
N GLN A 61 10.31 -6.31 7.22
CA GLN A 61 9.03 -5.74 6.81
C GLN A 61 9.29 -4.28 6.60
N ASP A 62 9.35 -3.88 5.32
CA ASP A 62 9.67 -2.50 4.98
C ASP A 62 8.66 -1.90 3.99
N CYS A 63 7.59 -2.63 3.67
CA CYS A 63 6.65 -2.25 2.62
C CYS A 63 5.28 -1.97 3.19
N LEU A 64 4.71 -0.82 2.83
CA LEU A 64 3.39 -0.43 3.31
C LEU A 64 2.27 -1.15 2.55
N GLU A 65 1.55 -2.00 3.28
CA GLU A 65 0.39 -2.77 2.83
C GLU A 65 -0.91 -2.14 3.34
N LEU A 66 -1.90 -1.98 2.46
CA LEU A 66 -3.29 -1.74 2.84
C LEU A 66 -4.03 -3.07 2.94
N ARG A 67 -4.63 -3.36 4.09
CA ARG A 67 -5.47 -4.53 4.31
C ARG A 67 -6.60 -4.25 5.30
N ARG A 68 -7.61 -5.12 5.31
CA ARG A 68 -8.68 -5.11 6.32
C ARG A 68 -8.66 -6.29 7.27
N LYS A 69 -8.18 -7.44 6.81
CA LYS A 69 -8.23 -8.71 7.54
C LYS A 69 -6.91 -8.99 8.25
N TYR A 70 -6.94 -9.05 9.58
CA TYR A 70 -5.78 -9.34 10.43
C TYR A 70 -6.01 -10.67 11.15
N SER A 71 -5.09 -11.62 10.96
CA SER A 71 -5.20 -12.95 11.56
C SER A 71 -4.95 -12.91 13.07
N ARG A 72 -5.65 -13.77 13.80
CA ARG A 72 -5.43 -14.03 15.23
C ARG A 72 -4.94 -15.46 15.42
N SER A 73 -4.37 -15.73 16.59
CA SER A 73 -4.03 -17.10 16.98
C SER A 73 -5.31 -17.96 17.03
N PRO A 74 -5.30 -19.17 16.43
CA PRO A 74 -6.40 -20.12 16.56
C PRO A 74 -6.79 -20.32 18.04
N PRO A 75 -8.09 -20.42 18.39
CA PRO A 75 -9.25 -20.60 17.50
C PRO A 75 -9.93 -19.29 17.05
N HIS A 76 -9.32 -18.12 17.31
CA HIS A 76 -10.01 -16.85 17.10
C HIS A 76 -10.16 -16.52 15.62
N PRO A 77 -11.34 -16.05 15.17
CA PRO A 77 -11.51 -15.59 13.80
C PRO A 77 -10.63 -14.35 13.55
N PRO A 78 -10.22 -14.11 12.29
CA PRO A 78 -9.49 -12.91 11.93
C PRO A 78 -10.36 -11.68 12.22
N SER A 79 -9.73 -10.62 12.71
CA SER A 79 -10.40 -9.33 12.86
C SER A 79 -10.47 -8.61 11.53
N ILE A 80 -11.60 -7.97 11.26
CA ILE A 80 -11.83 -7.15 10.08
C ILE A 80 -11.95 -5.71 10.56
N SER A 81 -11.06 -4.84 10.09
CA SER A 81 -11.16 -3.41 10.37
C SER A 81 -12.30 -2.76 9.57
N GLU A 82 -12.89 -1.71 10.12
CA GLU A 82 -13.98 -0.96 9.49
C GLU A 82 -13.56 -0.34 8.14
N SER A 83 -12.30 0.07 8.04
CA SER A 83 -11.67 0.62 6.83
C SER A 83 -10.34 -0.09 6.55
N PHE A 84 -9.78 0.10 5.35
CA PHE A 84 -8.39 -0.32 5.08
C PHE A 84 -7.44 0.39 6.03
N LYS A 85 -6.54 -0.37 6.65
CA LYS A 85 -5.52 0.12 7.57
C LYS A 85 -4.14 -0.28 7.05
N TRP A 86 -3.14 0.48 7.46
CA TRP A 86 -1.76 0.28 7.05
C TRP A 86 -1.14 -0.83 7.90
N ASN A 87 -0.41 -1.71 7.21
CA ASN A 87 0.36 -2.79 7.78
C ASN A 87 1.76 -2.71 7.19
N ASP A 88 2.74 -2.72 8.06
CA ASP A 88 4.13 -2.91 7.66
C ASP A 88 4.33 -4.40 7.37
N ARG A 89 4.84 -4.71 6.18
CA ARG A 89 4.82 -6.07 5.65
C ARG A 89 6.08 -6.34 4.85
N ASN A 90 6.53 -7.59 4.92
CA ASN A 90 7.63 -8.06 4.10
C ASN A 90 7.29 -7.88 2.62
N CYS A 91 8.17 -7.18 1.90
CA CYS A 91 8.00 -6.79 0.51
C CYS A 91 7.89 -7.99 -0.47
N ASP A 92 8.31 -9.18 -0.04
CA ASP A 92 8.21 -10.43 -0.81
C ASP A 92 6.84 -11.08 -0.81
N GLN A 93 5.88 -10.49 -0.10
CA GLN A 93 4.51 -10.99 -0.09
C GLN A 93 3.78 -10.68 -1.41
N PRO A 94 3.04 -11.66 -1.97
CA PRO A 94 2.29 -11.46 -3.19
C PRO A 94 1.01 -10.65 -2.91
N ASN A 95 1.05 -9.35 -3.18
CA ASN A 95 -0.11 -8.45 -3.08
C ASN A 95 -0.41 -7.73 -4.40
N TYR A 96 -1.58 -7.13 -4.50
CA TYR A 96 -1.92 -6.23 -5.62
C TYR A 96 -1.22 -4.88 -5.43
N TYR A 97 -1.00 -4.11 -6.49
CA TYR A 97 -0.48 -2.75 -6.41
C TYR A 97 -1.60 -1.75 -6.63
N ILE A 98 -1.60 -0.68 -5.84
CA ILE A 98 -2.34 0.54 -6.17
C ILE A 98 -1.32 1.52 -6.74
N CYS A 99 -1.46 1.83 -8.02
CA CYS A 99 -0.63 2.82 -8.68
C CYS A 99 -1.37 4.14 -8.77
N GLN A 100 -0.63 5.24 -8.63
CA GLN A 100 -1.13 6.56 -8.97
C GLN A 100 -0.58 6.99 -10.34
N ARG A 101 -1.23 7.95 -10.99
CA ARG A 101 -0.68 8.64 -12.16
C ARG A 101 -1.30 10.01 -12.29
N LEU A 102 -0.53 10.96 -12.84
CA LEU A 102 -1.08 12.25 -13.21
C LEU A 102 -2.00 12.11 -14.42
N ALA A 103 -3.10 12.84 -14.40
CA ALA A 103 -3.90 13.07 -15.58
C ALA A 103 -3.04 13.68 -16.70
N SER A 104 -3.08 13.09 -17.90
CA SER A 104 -2.40 13.63 -19.07
C SER A 104 -2.83 15.08 -19.33
N GLY A 105 -1.85 15.98 -19.55
CA GLY A 105 -2.09 17.40 -19.84
C GLY A 105 -1.91 18.39 -18.68
N GLY A 106 -1.07 18.10 -17.69
CA GLY A 106 -0.63 19.09 -16.68
C GLY A 106 -1.70 19.46 -15.64
N ARG A 107 -2.71 18.62 -15.44
CA ARG A 107 -3.73 18.80 -14.40
C ARG A 107 -3.27 18.14 -13.09
N THR A 108 -3.64 18.72 -11.95
CA THR A 108 -3.41 18.18 -10.58
C THR A 108 -4.25 16.94 -10.25
N ASN A 109 -5.00 16.41 -11.22
CA ASN A 109 -5.87 15.26 -11.01
C ASN A 109 -5.04 13.98 -10.97
N LEU A 110 -5.25 13.17 -9.93
CA LEU A 110 -4.66 11.85 -9.78
C LEU A 110 -5.64 10.77 -10.23
N TYR A 111 -5.12 9.77 -10.95
CA TYR A 111 -5.83 8.55 -11.29
C TYR A 111 -5.19 7.37 -10.56
N PHE A 112 -6.03 6.45 -10.10
CA PHE A 112 -5.59 5.24 -9.41
C PHE A 112 -5.99 3.98 -10.18
N SER A 113 -5.11 2.98 -10.20
CA SER A 113 -5.36 1.67 -10.82
C SER A 113 -4.86 0.53 -9.95
N ILE A 114 -5.54 -0.62 -10.01
CA ILE A 114 -5.12 -1.84 -9.31
C ILE A 114 -4.40 -2.75 -10.32
N ILE A 115 -3.18 -3.19 -9.99
CA ILE A 115 -2.37 -4.09 -10.83
C ILE A 115 -2.09 -5.38 -10.05
N HIS A 116 -2.14 -6.54 -10.70
CA HIS A 116 -1.78 -7.82 -10.07
C HIS A 116 -0.26 -7.98 -10.00
N SER A 117 0.25 -8.61 -8.93
CA SER A 117 1.69 -8.92 -8.79
C SER A 117 2.29 -9.80 -9.88
N SER A 118 1.48 -10.51 -10.66
CA SER A 118 1.92 -11.37 -11.76
C SER A 118 1.88 -10.67 -13.12
N SER A 119 1.38 -9.42 -13.18
CA SER A 119 1.36 -8.65 -14.42
C SER A 119 2.78 -8.15 -14.74
N THR A 120 3.32 -8.61 -15.86
CA THR A 120 4.69 -8.35 -16.38
C THR A 120 4.97 -6.89 -16.78
N SER A 121 4.18 -5.92 -16.32
CA SER A 121 4.37 -4.48 -16.60
C SER A 121 4.93 -3.70 -15.42
N ILE A 122 5.67 -4.36 -14.51
CA ILE A 122 6.51 -3.68 -13.50
C ILE A 122 7.94 -3.59 -14.05
N SER A 123 8.09 -3.24 -15.32
CA SER A 123 9.39 -2.91 -15.91
C SER A 123 9.60 -1.40 -15.83
N MET A 124 10.67 -1.06 -15.10
CA MET A 124 11.31 0.24 -15.03
C MET A 124 11.90 0.63 -16.40
N GLU A 125 11.06 0.92 -17.39
CA GLU A 125 11.48 1.59 -18.62
C GLU A 125 10.67 2.87 -18.79
N SER A 126 11.29 3.96 -18.36
CA SER A 126 10.85 5.30 -18.70
C SER A 126 10.93 5.48 -20.22
N GLU A 127 9.79 5.51 -20.90
CA GLU A 127 9.71 6.30 -22.14
C GLU A 127 9.73 7.80 -21.77
N PRO A 128 10.39 8.67 -22.54
CA PRO A 128 10.77 10.03 -22.10
C PRO A 128 9.59 11.00 -21.91
N THR A 129 8.35 10.58 -22.13
CA THR A 129 7.18 11.48 -22.20
C THR A 129 6.01 11.11 -21.28
N GLU A 130 6.05 10.01 -20.54
CA GLU A 130 5.00 9.67 -19.57
C GLU A 130 5.55 9.58 -18.14
N ARG A 131 5.21 10.56 -17.30
CA ARG A 131 5.51 10.54 -15.87
C ARG A 131 4.60 9.51 -15.17
N ILE A 132 5.00 8.24 -15.19
CA ILE A 132 4.38 7.20 -14.37
C ILE A 132 4.78 7.46 -12.92
N ASN A 133 3.84 7.94 -12.12
CA ASN A 133 4.04 8.15 -10.69
C ASN A 133 3.74 6.84 -9.94
N THR A 134 4.77 6.01 -9.72
CA THR A 134 4.78 5.05 -8.61
C THR A 134 3.74 3.91 -8.65
N CYS A 135 4.11 2.81 -9.30
CA CYS A 135 3.65 1.45 -8.97
C CYS A 135 4.69 0.72 -8.10
N LEU A 136 5.57 1.47 -7.42
CA LEU A 136 6.85 0.92 -6.96
C LEU A 136 6.61 -0.10 -5.86
N ARG A 137 6.90 -1.36 -6.20
CA ARG A 137 7.41 -2.33 -5.26
C ARG A 137 8.81 -1.83 -4.87
N SER A 138 8.97 -1.33 -3.65
CA SER A 138 10.30 -1.24 -3.06
C SER A 138 10.83 -2.66 -2.97
#